data_AF-A0AAB0A4X1-F1
#
_entry.id   AF-A0AAB0A4X1-F1
#
_cell.length_a   1.000
_cell.length_b   1.000
_cell.length_c   1.000
_cell.angle_alpha   90.00
_cell.angle_beta   90.00
_cell.angle_gamma   90.00
#
_symmetry.space_group_name_H-M   'P 1'
#
loop_
_entity.id
_entity.type
_entity.pdbx_description
1 polymer ?
#
loop_
_entity_poly.entity_id
_entity_poly.type
_entity_poly.pdbx_seq_one_letter_code
_entity_poly.pdbx_strand_id
1 'polypeptide(L)'
;MKVTEISKTYKIPQSTVSTIIRKKDKWMNKAELQGNPLSKRDKPLLNEKLEQSVVIFVRQARENRIPLSGSIIREKACQFAKALGVQKFKGSSGWLVKFLKRQKISFKKLCGESASVDTVMTDDWKVNMLPKIIEDYDPRDIFNADETGLFYKCLPDKTFALQDESCHGGKYSKQRLTVMCATNMDGSEKLPLFVIGKSMKPRCFKNVRSLPVVYRGIFVLLR
;
A
#
# COMPACT_ATOMS: atom_id res chain seq x y z
N MET A 1 25.54 33.28 22.58
CA MET A 1 24.96 34.55 22.08
C MET A 1 23.98 35.10 23.09
N LYS A 2 24.06 36.40 23.36
CA LYS A 2 23.08 37.10 24.21
C LYS A 2 21.78 37.33 23.41
N VAL A 3 20.65 37.46 24.11
CA VAL A 3 19.32 37.74 23.51
C VAL A 3 19.36 38.99 22.60
N THR A 4 20.17 39.97 23.00
CA THR A 4 20.39 41.23 22.29
C THR A 4 21.07 41.03 20.92
N GLU A 5 22.04 40.11 20.82
CA GLU A 5 22.71 39.76 19.57
C GLU A 5 21.75 39.05 18.61
N ILE A 6 21.02 38.05 19.12
CA ILE A 6 20.04 37.29 18.33
C ILE A 6 18.93 38.19 17.79
N SER A 7 18.43 39.12 18.61
CA SER A 7 17.43 40.10 18.21
C SER A 7 17.89 40.97 17.03
N LYS A 8 19.14 41.44 17.07
CA LYS A 8 19.73 42.26 15.99
C LYS A 8 19.96 41.46 14.71
N THR A 9 20.52 40.25 14.82
CA THR A 9 20.81 39.39 13.67
C THR A 9 19.54 39.01 12.90
N TYR A 10 18.47 38.61 13.62
CA TYR A 10 17.24 38.11 13.00
C TYR A 10 16.14 39.17 12.85
N LYS A 11 16.37 40.42 13.31
CA LYS A 11 15.38 41.51 13.30
C LYS A 11 14.07 41.13 14.01
N ILE A 12 14.17 40.47 15.16
CA ILE A 12 13.03 40.02 15.98
C ILE A 12 13.06 40.78 17.32
N PRO A 13 11.93 41.23 17.88
CA PRO A 13 11.89 41.85 19.20
C PRO A 13 12.51 40.96 20.29
N GLN A 14 13.26 41.56 21.21
CA GLN A 14 13.90 40.82 22.31
C GLN A 14 12.89 40.04 23.17
N SER A 15 11.68 40.56 23.36
CA SER A 15 10.58 39.89 24.07
C SER A 15 10.16 38.57 23.41
N THR A 16 10.14 38.54 22.07
CA THR A 16 9.86 37.33 21.28
C THR A 16 11.01 36.32 21.38
N VAL A 17 12.25 36.79 21.27
CA VAL A 17 13.46 35.94 21.43
C VAL A 17 13.47 35.29 22.81
N SER A 18 13.26 36.06 23.87
CA SER A 18 13.16 35.53 25.24
C SER A 18 12.02 34.53 25.40
N THR A 19 10.87 34.77 24.76
CA THR A 19 9.73 33.83 24.80
C THR A 19 10.04 32.51 24.06
N ILE A 20 10.73 32.57 22.93
CA ILE A 20 11.16 31.39 22.16
C ILE A 20 12.15 30.57 22.99
N ILE A 21 13.16 31.23 23.59
CA ILE A 21 14.14 30.57 24.46
C ILE A 21 13.46 29.92 25.66
N ARG A 22 12.56 30.63 26.34
CA ARG A 22 11.80 30.10 27.49
C ARG A 22 10.96 28.87 27.14
N LYS A 23 10.43 28.80 25.91
CA LYS A 23 9.60 27.69 25.44
C LYS A 23 10.38 26.72 24.55
N LYS A 24 11.71 26.79 24.51
CA LYS A 24 12.57 26.03 23.59
C LYS A 24 12.26 24.54 23.63
N ASP A 25 12.24 23.94 24.81
CA ASP A 25 12.06 22.48 24.95
C ASP A 25 10.70 22.02 24.44
N LYS A 26 9.65 22.82 24.67
CA LYS A 26 8.32 22.58 24.09
C LYS A 26 8.37 22.52 22.55
N TRP A 27 9.10 23.45 21.92
CA TRP A 27 9.21 23.50 20.46
C TRP A 27 10.08 22.38 19.90
N MET A 28 11.19 22.04 20.57
CA MET A 28 12.09 20.94 20.19
C MET A 28 11.35 19.59 20.25
N ASN A 29 10.71 19.27 21.37
CA ASN A 29 9.94 18.03 21.54
C ASN A 29 8.79 17.92 20.52
N LYS A 30 8.15 19.04 20.19
CA LYS A 30 7.09 19.06 19.17
C LYS A 30 7.62 18.76 17.77
N ALA A 31 8.78 19.28 17.41
CA ALA A 31 9.39 19.02 16.10
C ALA A 31 9.71 17.54 15.92
N GLU A 32 10.22 16.89 16.97
CA GLU A 32 10.48 15.45 17.00
C GLU A 32 9.19 14.61 16.89
N LEU A 33 8.15 14.97 17.65
CA LEU A 33 6.89 14.21 17.70
C LEU A 33 6.00 14.39 16.46
N GLN A 34 5.93 15.60 15.89
CA GLN A 34 5.00 15.90 14.78
C GLN A 34 5.63 15.76 13.39
N GLY A 35 6.96 15.57 13.29
CA GLY A 35 7.66 15.34 12.04
C GLY A 35 7.54 16.46 11.00
N ASN A 36 7.11 17.66 11.41
CA ASN A 36 7.05 18.83 10.55
C ASN A 36 7.67 20.05 11.27
N PRO A 37 8.98 20.28 11.09
CA PRO A 37 9.68 21.41 11.71
C PRO A 37 9.21 22.78 11.18
N LEU A 38 8.43 22.83 10.10
CA LEU A 38 7.92 24.07 9.50
C LEU A 38 6.55 24.51 10.07
N SER A 39 5.97 23.77 11.01
CA SER A 39 4.65 24.11 11.56
C SER A 39 4.71 25.35 12.47
N LYS A 40 4.19 26.48 11.96
CA LYS A 40 4.14 27.77 12.69
C LYS A 40 2.99 27.89 13.70
N ARG A 41 2.05 26.93 13.74
CA ARG A 41 0.84 27.01 14.60
C ARG A 41 0.82 25.90 15.66
N ASP A 42 0.41 26.27 16.86
CA ASP A 42 0.11 25.33 17.94
C ASP A 42 -1.37 24.99 17.93
N LYS A 43 -1.75 24.05 17.05
CA LYS A 43 -3.09 23.45 17.12
C LYS A 43 -3.02 22.27 18.09
N PRO A 44 -3.82 22.26 19.17
CA PRO A 44 -3.91 21.09 20.03
C PRO A 44 -4.32 19.88 19.18
N LEU A 45 -3.68 18.74 19.47
CA LEU A 45 -4.11 17.46 18.92
C LEU A 45 -5.57 17.29 19.31
N LEU A 46 -6.44 17.03 18.32
CA LEU A 46 -7.85 16.82 18.56
C LEU A 46 -8.00 15.49 19.31
N ASN A 47 -7.85 15.56 20.63
CA ASN A 47 -7.85 14.49 21.63
C ASN A 47 -6.75 13.42 21.47
N GLU A 48 -5.67 13.59 22.23
CA GLU A 48 -4.59 12.61 22.36
C GLU A 48 -5.09 11.23 22.80
N LYS A 49 -6.04 11.17 23.75
CA LYS A 49 -6.69 9.93 24.19
C LYS A 49 -7.40 9.18 23.05
N LEU A 50 -8.02 9.92 22.13
CA LEU A 50 -8.68 9.33 20.97
C LEU A 50 -7.65 8.72 20.02
N GLU A 51 -6.59 9.46 19.68
CA GLU A 51 -5.53 8.93 18.81
C GLU A 51 -4.84 7.71 19.42
N GLN A 52 -4.55 7.72 20.72
CA GLN A 52 -3.98 6.58 21.44
C GLN A 52 -4.87 5.34 21.34
N SER A 53 -6.19 5.50 21.54
CA SER A 53 -7.16 4.40 21.43
C SER A 53 -7.15 3.78 20.02
N VAL A 54 -7.06 4.62 18.98
CA VAL A 54 -6.97 4.15 17.59
C VAL A 54 -5.65 3.41 17.34
N VAL A 55 -4.53 3.87 17.90
CA VAL A 55 -3.22 3.19 17.78
C VAL A 55 -3.25 1.79 18.40
N ILE A 56 -3.82 1.65 19.61
CA ILE A 56 -3.95 0.36 20.28
C ILE A 56 -4.77 -0.61 19.42
N PHE A 57 -5.90 -0.15 18.90
CA PHE A 57 -6.73 -0.93 17.98
C PHE A 57 -5.97 -1.38 16.73
N VAL A 58 -5.20 -0.47 16.11
CA VAL A 58 -4.41 -0.80 14.93
C VAL A 58 -3.39 -1.89 15.23
N ARG A 59 -2.72 -1.82 16.40
CA ARG A 59 -1.75 -2.83 16.84
C ARG A 59 -2.40 -4.20 17.05
N GLN A 60 -3.50 -4.25 17.79
CA GLN A 60 -4.23 -5.49 18.07
C GLN A 60 -4.74 -6.16 16.79
N ALA A 61 -5.27 -5.38 15.84
CA ALA A 61 -5.72 -5.94 14.56
C ALA A 61 -4.56 -6.52 13.73
N ARG A 62 -3.37 -5.92 13.81
CA ARG A 62 -2.16 -6.42 13.14
C ARG A 62 -1.63 -7.71 13.77
N GLU A 63 -1.62 -7.80 15.10
CA GLU A 63 -1.24 -9.02 15.83
C GLU A 63 -2.14 -10.21 15.42
N ASN A 64 -3.44 -9.94 15.25
CA ASN A 64 -4.40 -10.94 14.77
C ASN A 64 -4.41 -11.12 13.24
N ARG A 65 -3.44 -10.56 12.52
CA ARG A 65 -3.30 -10.63 11.05
C ARG A 65 -4.54 -10.14 10.26
N ILE A 66 -5.33 -9.23 10.86
CA ILE A 66 -6.52 -8.67 10.22
C ILE A 66 -6.10 -7.52 9.29
N PRO A 67 -6.45 -7.55 7.99
CA PRO A 67 -6.18 -6.44 7.09
C PRO A 67 -7.03 -5.22 7.47
N LEU A 68 -6.37 -4.09 7.71
CA LEU A 68 -7.05 -2.84 8.05
C LEU A 68 -7.16 -1.92 6.85
N SER A 69 -8.40 -1.55 6.51
CA SER A 69 -8.70 -0.51 5.54
C SER A 69 -8.73 0.88 6.21
N GLY A 70 -8.54 1.94 5.42
CA GLY A 70 -8.73 3.31 5.92
C GLY A 70 -10.17 3.60 6.37
N SER A 71 -11.18 2.91 5.83
CA SER A 71 -12.57 3.01 6.31
C SER A 71 -12.72 2.42 7.71
N ILE A 72 -12.18 1.22 7.95
CA ILE A 72 -12.23 0.56 9.27
C ILE A 72 -11.59 1.44 10.36
N ILE A 73 -10.42 2.03 10.06
CA ILE A 73 -9.74 2.91 11.03
C ILE A 73 -10.59 4.15 11.35
N ARG A 74 -11.21 4.77 10.34
CA ARG A 74 -12.07 5.95 10.53
C ARG A 74 -13.32 5.62 11.33
N GLU A 75 -13.97 4.51 11.02
CA GLU A 75 -15.16 4.06 11.73
C GLU A 75 -14.86 3.75 13.20
N LYS A 76 -13.76 3.02 13.46
CA LYS A 76 -13.33 2.76 14.84
C LYS A 76 -12.98 4.03 15.59
N ALA A 77 -12.34 5.00 14.94
CA ALA A 77 -12.08 6.31 15.52
C ALA A 77 -13.37 7.05 15.86
N CYS A 78 -14.40 6.99 15.02
CA CYS A 78 -15.71 7.57 15.34
C CYS A 78 -16.37 6.88 16.54
N GLN A 79 -16.25 5.55 16.67
CA GLN A 79 -16.74 4.82 17.84
C GLN A 79 -16.02 5.25 19.12
N PHE A 80 -14.69 5.32 19.10
CA PHE A 80 -13.91 5.80 20.23
C PHE A 80 -14.21 7.25 20.58
N ALA A 81 -14.43 8.11 19.58
CA ALA A 81 -14.82 9.49 19.83
C ALA A 81 -16.15 9.60 20.57
N LYS A 82 -17.15 8.78 20.19
CA LYS A 82 -18.44 8.70 20.92
C LYS A 82 -18.23 8.22 22.36
N ALA A 83 -17.45 7.16 22.56
CA ALA A 83 -17.19 6.60 23.89
C ALA A 83 -16.43 7.57 24.81
N LEU A 84 -15.54 8.38 24.25
CA LEU A 84 -14.75 9.39 24.97
C LEU A 84 -15.48 10.74 25.11
N GLY A 85 -16.74 10.85 24.68
CA GLY A 85 -17.51 12.09 24.73
C GLY A 85 -17.00 13.20 23.81
N VAL A 86 -16.19 12.86 22.79
CA VAL A 86 -15.65 13.82 21.82
C VAL A 86 -16.72 14.19 20.80
N GLN A 87 -17.43 15.27 21.08
CA GLN A 87 -18.48 15.78 20.21
C GLN A 87 -17.90 16.30 18.88
N LYS A 88 -18.67 16.13 17.79
CA LYS A 88 -18.37 16.61 16.41
C LYS A 88 -17.16 15.96 15.70
N PHE A 89 -16.54 14.91 16.24
CA PHE A 89 -15.54 14.15 15.49
C PHE A 89 -16.21 13.34 14.36
N LYS A 90 -15.79 13.57 13.11
CA LYS A 90 -16.36 12.92 11.91
C LYS A 90 -15.41 11.94 11.22
N GLY A 91 -14.23 11.67 11.79
CA GLY A 91 -13.25 10.77 11.18
C GLY A 91 -12.91 11.12 9.73
N SER A 92 -12.71 12.40 9.41
CA SER A 92 -12.55 12.84 8.02
C SER A 92 -11.34 12.19 7.33
N SER A 93 -11.36 12.13 5.99
CA SER A 93 -10.23 11.61 5.21
C SER A 93 -8.93 12.39 5.50
N GLY A 94 -9.04 13.71 5.67
CA GLY A 94 -7.89 14.55 6.05
C GLY A 94 -7.37 14.29 7.46
N TRP A 95 -8.23 13.91 8.41
CA TRP A 95 -7.79 13.44 9.73
C TRP A 95 -7.01 12.13 9.60
N LEU A 96 -7.54 11.14 8.88
CA LEU A 96 -6.89 9.84 8.69
C LEU A 96 -5.49 9.98 8.10
N VAL A 97 -5.34 10.74 7.01
CA VAL A 97 -4.03 10.96 6.37
C VAL A 97 -3.03 11.55 7.35
N LYS A 98 -3.45 12.56 8.13
CA LYS A 98 -2.57 13.20 9.11
C LYS A 98 -2.27 12.28 10.30
N PHE A 99 -3.24 11.49 10.75
CA PHE A 99 -3.07 10.49 11.81
C PHE A 99 -2.04 9.42 11.40
N LEU A 100 -2.22 8.82 10.22
CA LEU A 100 -1.29 7.83 9.68
C LEU A 100 0.13 8.40 9.55
N LYS A 101 0.26 9.64 9.06
CA LYS A 101 1.56 10.34 8.97
C LYS A 101 2.20 10.55 10.34
N ARG A 102 1.44 11.02 11.35
CA ARG A 102 1.94 11.23 12.72
C ARG A 102 2.41 9.92 13.36
N GLN A 103 1.62 8.87 13.21
CA GLN A 103 1.90 7.55 13.79
C GLN A 103 2.89 6.72 12.96
N LYS A 104 3.43 7.27 11.87
CA LYS A 104 4.34 6.60 10.93
C LYS A 104 3.76 5.28 10.38
N ILE A 105 2.44 5.20 10.25
CA ILE A 105 1.72 4.04 9.72
C ILE A 105 1.63 4.19 8.20
N SER A 106 2.26 3.27 7.46
CA SER A 106 2.19 3.21 6.01
C SER A 106 1.22 2.12 5.54
N PHE A 107 0.49 2.42 4.47
CA PHE A 107 -0.37 1.45 3.80
C PHE A 107 0.52 0.57 2.92
N LYS A 108 0.89 -0.61 3.43
CA LYS A 108 1.60 -1.62 2.64
C LYS A 108 0.59 -2.61 2.09
N LYS A 109 0.67 -2.89 0.79
CA LYS A 109 -0.07 -3.99 0.15
C LYS A 109 0.43 -5.29 0.81
N LEU A 110 -0.46 -6.04 1.44
CA LEU A 110 -0.14 -7.38 1.93
C LEU A 110 -0.01 -8.27 0.68
N CYS A 111 1.23 -8.50 0.22
CA CYS A 111 1.49 -9.55 -0.75
C CYS A 111 1.38 -10.89 -0.01
N GLY A 112 0.42 -11.73 -0.42
CA GLY A 112 0.09 -12.97 0.29
C GLY A 112 1.22 -14.00 0.34
N GLU A 113 2.22 -13.88 -0.53
CA GLU A 113 3.31 -14.86 -0.69
C GLU A 113 4.56 -14.50 0.13
N SER A 114 4.70 -13.25 0.58
CA SER A 114 5.89 -12.81 1.30
C SER A 114 5.94 -13.26 2.77
N ALA A 115 4.86 -13.86 3.29
CA ALA A 115 4.78 -14.30 4.69
C ALA A 115 5.26 -15.75 4.89
N SER A 116 5.47 -16.50 3.81
CA SER A 116 5.82 -17.93 3.83
C SER A 116 7.26 -18.22 3.41
N VAL A 117 8.05 -17.20 3.10
CA VAL A 117 9.43 -17.36 2.62
C VAL A 117 10.38 -16.89 3.73
N ASP A 118 11.24 -17.79 4.19
CA ASP A 118 12.33 -17.46 5.09
C ASP A 118 13.31 -16.52 4.36
N THR A 119 13.31 -15.25 4.77
CA THR A 119 14.12 -14.21 4.14
C THR A 119 15.60 -14.58 4.13
N VAL A 120 16.09 -15.26 5.17
CA VAL A 120 17.49 -15.69 5.28
C VAL A 120 17.82 -16.72 4.20
N MET A 121 16.94 -17.70 3.98
CA MET A 121 17.13 -18.72 2.95
C MET A 121 17.04 -18.13 1.54
N THR A 122 16.12 -17.20 1.30
CA THR A 122 16.03 -16.51 0.00
C THR A 122 17.23 -15.63 -0.29
N ASP A 123 17.77 -14.95 0.72
CA ASP A 123 18.92 -14.07 0.55
C ASP A 123 20.20 -14.89 0.32
N ASP A 124 20.40 -15.98 1.06
CA ASP A 124 21.48 -16.94 0.81
C ASP A 124 21.40 -17.53 -0.61
N TRP A 125 20.20 -17.95 -1.03
CA TRP A 125 20.00 -18.47 -2.38
C TRP A 125 20.36 -17.45 -3.46
N LYS A 126 19.92 -16.19 -3.31
CA LYS A 126 20.19 -15.12 -4.29
C LYS A 126 21.68 -14.75 -4.37
N VAL A 127 22.39 -14.77 -3.25
CA VAL A 127 23.78 -14.32 -3.18
C VAL A 127 24.75 -15.47 -3.49
N ASN A 128 24.48 -16.68 -3.01
CA ASN A 128 25.45 -17.77 -2.99
C ASN A 128 25.16 -18.90 -3.97
N MET A 129 23.90 -19.12 -4.35
CA MET A 129 23.50 -20.24 -5.23
C MET A 129 23.14 -19.79 -6.64
N LEU A 130 22.26 -18.80 -6.77
CA LEU A 130 21.79 -18.32 -8.08
C LEU A 130 22.94 -17.87 -8.98
N PRO A 131 23.94 -17.08 -8.53
CA PRO A 131 25.05 -16.68 -9.38
C PRO A 131 25.87 -17.85 -9.90
N LYS A 132 26.06 -18.91 -9.09
CA LYS A 132 26.79 -20.12 -9.50
C LYS A 132 26.03 -20.93 -10.54
N ILE A 133 24.69 -20.98 -10.44
CA ILE A 133 23.85 -21.71 -11.41
C ILE A 133 23.86 -21.02 -12.77
N ILE A 134 23.94 -19.69 -12.78
CA ILE A 134 23.86 -18.90 -14.01
C ILE A 134 25.23 -18.46 -14.54
N GLU A 135 26.34 -18.85 -13.90
CA GLU A 135 27.68 -18.32 -14.22
C GLU A 135 28.15 -18.64 -15.64
N ASP A 136 27.78 -19.82 -16.14
CA ASP A 136 28.15 -20.33 -17.46
C ASP A 136 27.20 -19.85 -18.58
N TYR A 137 26.17 -19.07 -18.24
CA TYR A 137 25.16 -18.62 -19.19
C TYR A 137 25.30 -17.12 -19.47
N ASP A 138 25.22 -16.74 -20.75
CA ASP A 138 25.11 -15.32 -21.10
C ASP A 138 23.76 -14.76 -20.59
N PRO A 139 23.69 -13.51 -20.10
CA PRO A 139 22.44 -12.87 -19.71
C PRO A 139 21.32 -12.98 -20.76
N ARG A 140 21.66 -13.06 -22.05
CA ARG A 140 20.69 -13.24 -23.13
C ARG A 140 20.02 -14.61 -23.14
N ASP A 141 20.69 -15.63 -22.60
CA ASP A 141 20.24 -17.02 -22.58
C ASP A 141 19.53 -17.40 -21.27
N ILE A 142 19.50 -16.49 -20.29
CA ILE A 142 18.82 -16.68 -19.01
C ILE A 142 17.41 -16.11 -19.09
N PHE A 143 16.39 -16.98 -19.16
CA PHE A 143 14.99 -16.56 -19.20
C PHE A 143 14.29 -16.70 -17.85
N ASN A 144 13.50 -15.68 -17.51
CA ASN A 144 12.51 -15.79 -16.46
C ASN A 144 11.11 -15.91 -17.08
N ALA A 145 10.32 -16.87 -16.61
CA ALA A 145 8.95 -17.10 -17.04
C ALA A 145 8.01 -17.07 -15.83
N ASP A 146 6.89 -16.35 -15.94
CA ASP A 146 5.89 -16.28 -14.88
C ASP A 146 4.48 -16.18 -15.44
N GLU A 147 3.50 -16.64 -14.65
CA GLU A 147 2.09 -16.72 -15.01
C GLU A 147 1.27 -15.62 -14.36
N THR A 148 0.37 -15.00 -15.13
CA THR A 148 -0.60 -14.04 -14.60
C THR A 148 -2.02 -14.35 -15.05
N GLY A 149 -2.99 -14.07 -14.16
CA GLY A 149 -4.42 -14.25 -14.43
C GLY A 149 -5.04 -13.00 -15.05
N LEU A 150 -5.49 -13.09 -16.30
CA LEU A 150 -6.24 -12.03 -16.98
C LEU A 150 -7.75 -12.22 -16.80
N PHE A 151 -8.35 -11.42 -15.92
CA PHE A 151 -9.79 -11.45 -15.64
C PHE A 151 -10.59 -10.54 -16.59
N TYR A 152 -10.91 -11.06 -17.78
CA TYR A 152 -11.55 -10.28 -18.84
C TYR A 152 -13.07 -10.04 -18.66
N LYS A 153 -13.70 -10.68 -17.66
CA LYS A 153 -15.12 -10.45 -17.31
C LYS A 153 -15.33 -9.91 -15.90
N CYS A 154 -14.27 -9.57 -15.18
CA CYS A 154 -14.43 -8.93 -13.88
C CYS A 154 -14.96 -7.50 -14.10
N LEU A 155 -16.04 -7.16 -13.41
CA LEU A 155 -16.49 -5.78 -13.29
C LEU A 155 -15.51 -5.00 -12.39
N PRO A 156 -15.38 -3.67 -12.56
CA PRO A 156 -14.66 -2.81 -11.64
C PRO A 156 -15.10 -3.04 -10.19
N ASP A 157 -14.16 -2.94 -9.25
CA ASP A 157 -14.40 -3.12 -7.82
C ASP A 157 -15.13 -1.93 -7.17
N LYS A 158 -15.35 -0.86 -7.94
CA LYS A 158 -15.98 0.40 -7.51
C LYS A 158 -16.82 0.97 -8.64
N THR A 159 -18.03 1.41 -8.32
CA THR A 159 -18.90 2.18 -9.21
C THR A 159 -19.30 3.49 -8.54
N PHE A 160 -19.65 4.51 -9.32
CA PHE A 160 -20.30 5.69 -8.79
C PHE A 160 -21.73 5.31 -8.39
N ALA A 161 -22.11 5.63 -7.16
CA ALA A 161 -23.44 5.37 -6.60
C ALA A 161 -24.06 6.70 -6.14
N LEU A 162 -25.37 6.85 -6.37
CA LEU A 162 -26.12 7.98 -5.83
C LEU A 162 -26.24 7.85 -4.31
N GLN A 163 -26.34 8.99 -3.61
CA GLN A 163 -26.14 9.10 -2.16
C GLN A 163 -27.12 8.25 -1.33
N ASP A 164 -28.24 7.81 -1.90
CA ASP A 164 -29.31 7.06 -1.23
C ASP A 164 -29.58 5.68 -1.86
N GLU A 165 -28.70 5.18 -2.74
CA GLU A 165 -28.83 3.84 -3.31
C GLU A 165 -27.99 2.81 -2.55
N SER A 166 -28.65 1.75 -2.08
CA SER A 166 -27.96 0.58 -1.55
C SER A 166 -27.29 -0.21 -2.69
N CYS A 167 -25.99 0.00 -2.91
CA CYS A 167 -25.22 -0.79 -3.86
C CYS A 167 -24.92 -2.19 -3.29
N HIS A 168 -25.55 -3.21 -3.89
CA HIS A 168 -25.27 -4.60 -3.58
C HIS A 168 -24.23 -5.11 -4.58
N GLY A 169 -23.09 -5.60 -4.08
CA GLY A 169 -22.06 -6.19 -4.93
C GLY A 169 -22.54 -7.47 -5.61
N GLY A 170 -22.45 -7.53 -6.94
CA GLY A 170 -22.72 -8.76 -7.69
C GLY A 170 -21.61 -9.80 -7.50
N LYS A 171 -21.93 -11.08 -7.80
CA LYS A 171 -20.92 -12.15 -7.82
C LYS A 171 -19.92 -11.88 -8.95
N TYR A 172 -18.67 -11.60 -8.59
CA TYR A 172 -17.61 -11.39 -9.59
C TYR A 172 -17.46 -12.59 -10.51
N SER A 173 -17.47 -12.35 -11.82
CA SER A 173 -17.14 -13.38 -12.80
C SER A 173 -15.66 -13.74 -12.67
N LYS A 174 -15.38 -14.91 -12.09
CA LYS A 174 -14.02 -15.47 -11.98
C LYS A 174 -13.50 -16.04 -13.32
N GLN A 175 -14.07 -15.62 -14.45
CA GLN A 175 -13.55 -16.01 -15.76
C GLN A 175 -12.22 -15.31 -16.00
N ARG A 176 -11.16 -16.12 -16.08
CA ARG A 176 -9.80 -15.67 -16.36
C ARG A 176 -9.18 -16.50 -17.47
N LEU A 177 -8.25 -15.88 -18.20
CA LEU A 177 -7.23 -16.58 -18.97
C LEU A 177 -5.95 -16.59 -18.13
N THR A 178 -5.16 -17.64 -18.22
CA THR A 178 -3.80 -17.62 -17.70
C THR A 178 -2.87 -17.20 -18.82
N VAL A 179 -1.99 -16.25 -18.58
CA VAL A 179 -1.02 -15.75 -19.54
C VAL A 179 0.36 -15.97 -18.96
N MET A 180 1.16 -16.80 -19.60
CA MET A 180 2.57 -16.94 -19.27
C MET A 180 3.38 -15.95 -20.10
N CYS A 181 4.20 -15.17 -19.42
CA CYS A 181 5.12 -14.20 -19.98
C CYS A 181 6.54 -14.70 -19.74
N ALA A 182 7.43 -14.58 -20.72
CA ALA A 182 8.84 -14.91 -20.55
C ALA A 182 9.73 -13.88 -21.26
N THR A 183 10.82 -13.51 -20.59
CA THR A 183 11.82 -12.55 -21.07
C THR A 183 13.20 -12.97 -20.60
N ASN A 184 14.23 -12.67 -21.38
CA ASN A 184 15.60 -12.88 -20.94
C ASN A 184 16.07 -11.82 -19.94
N MET A 185 17.17 -12.11 -19.24
CA MET A 185 17.69 -11.33 -18.12
C MET A 185 18.14 -9.93 -18.54
N ASP A 186 18.66 -9.77 -19.76
CA ASP A 186 19.06 -8.46 -20.31
C ASP A 186 17.89 -7.68 -20.95
N GLY A 187 16.73 -8.33 -21.15
CA GLY A 187 15.53 -7.73 -21.74
C GLY A 187 15.57 -7.55 -23.25
N SER A 188 16.56 -8.10 -23.95
CA SER A 188 16.67 -8.04 -25.41
C SER A 188 15.64 -8.91 -26.13
N GLU A 189 15.19 -10.00 -25.51
CA GLU A 189 14.25 -10.95 -26.08
C GLU A 189 13.04 -11.19 -25.18
N LYS A 190 11.85 -11.09 -25.78
CA LYS A 190 10.58 -11.45 -25.16
C LYS A 190 9.93 -12.57 -25.96
N LEU A 191 9.64 -13.69 -25.31
CA LEU A 191 8.95 -14.80 -25.96
C LEU A 191 7.48 -14.45 -26.24
N PRO A 192 6.87 -15.04 -27.29
CA PRO A 192 5.44 -14.88 -27.55
C PRO A 192 4.60 -15.26 -26.32
N LEU A 193 3.54 -14.48 -26.07
CA LEU A 193 2.65 -14.78 -24.95
C LEU A 193 2.01 -16.15 -25.12
N PHE A 194 2.11 -16.97 -24.07
CA PHE A 194 1.46 -18.27 -24.03
C PHE A 194 0.18 -18.16 -23.21
N VAL A 195 -0.96 -18.22 -23.89
CA VAL A 195 -2.28 -18.00 -23.32
C VAL A 195 -3.00 -19.33 -23.13
N ILE A 196 -3.37 -19.62 -21.89
CA ILE A 196 -4.11 -20.80 -21.52
C ILE A 196 -5.55 -20.42 -21.19
N GLY A 197 -6.49 -20.98 -21.93
CA GLY A 197 -7.93 -20.85 -21.66
C GLY A 197 -8.60 -22.17 -21.32
N LYS A 198 -9.92 -22.09 -21.11
CA LYS A 198 -10.73 -23.25 -20.69
C LYS A 198 -11.07 -24.24 -21.81
N SER A 199 -11.02 -23.82 -23.07
CA SER A 199 -11.48 -24.62 -24.20
C SER A 199 -10.41 -24.61 -25.28
N MET A 200 -10.15 -25.74 -25.91
CA MET A 200 -9.20 -25.84 -27.02
C MET A 200 -9.62 -24.98 -28.22
N LYS A 201 -10.92 -24.85 -28.47
CA LYS A 201 -11.50 -24.04 -29.55
C LYS A 201 -12.66 -23.20 -29.02
N PRO A 202 -12.37 -22.04 -28.40
CA PRO A 202 -13.39 -21.11 -27.93
C PRO A 202 -14.32 -20.70 -29.07
N ARG A 203 -15.63 -20.56 -28.78
CA ARG A 203 -16.61 -20.10 -29.77
C ARG A 203 -16.27 -18.73 -30.37
N CYS A 204 -15.61 -17.85 -29.60
CA CYS A 204 -15.16 -16.54 -30.07
C CYS A 204 -14.02 -16.61 -31.10
N PHE A 205 -13.37 -17.76 -31.28
CA PHE A 205 -12.36 -17.95 -32.33
C PHE A 205 -12.97 -18.45 -33.64
N LYS A 206 -14.30 -18.55 -33.75
CA LYS A 206 -14.97 -18.87 -35.01
C LYS A 206 -14.57 -17.82 -36.05
N ASN A 207 -14.02 -18.28 -37.18
CA ASN A 207 -13.48 -17.47 -38.28
C ASN A 207 -12.18 -16.71 -37.99
N VAL A 208 -11.51 -16.95 -36.86
CA VAL A 208 -10.17 -16.42 -36.60
C VAL A 208 -9.13 -17.36 -37.21
N ARG A 209 -8.33 -16.86 -38.16
CA ARG A 209 -7.34 -17.65 -38.91
C ARG A 209 -5.96 -17.72 -38.24
N SER A 210 -5.57 -16.67 -37.53
CA SER A 210 -4.32 -16.59 -36.79
C SER A 210 -4.51 -15.77 -35.52
N LEU A 211 -3.70 -16.07 -34.50
CA LEU A 211 -3.64 -15.33 -33.26
C LEU A 211 -2.22 -14.75 -33.08
N PRO A 212 -2.06 -13.55 -32.52
CA PRO A 212 -0.75 -12.98 -32.20
C PRO A 212 -0.10 -13.65 -30.97
N VAL A 213 -0.73 -14.70 -30.43
CA VAL A 213 -0.33 -15.39 -29.20
C VAL A 213 -0.42 -16.89 -29.40
N VAL A 214 0.37 -17.65 -28.66
CA VAL A 214 0.25 -19.10 -28.61
C VAL A 214 -0.90 -19.44 -27.68
N TYR A 215 -2.01 -19.97 -28.22
CA TYR A 215 -3.17 -20.34 -27.41
C TYR A 215 -3.25 -21.85 -27.19
N ARG A 216 -3.51 -22.25 -25.94
CA ARG A 216 -3.86 -23.62 -25.55
C ARG A 216 -5.12 -23.63 -24.68
N GLY A 217 -5.95 -24.65 -24.88
CA GLY A 217 -7.04 -24.95 -23.95
C GLY A 217 -6.61 -26.06 -23.00
N ILE A 218 -6.94 -25.95 -21.72
CA ILE A 218 -6.88 -27.13 -20.84
C ILE A 218 -8.17 -27.92 -21.05
N PHE A 219 -8.06 -29.15 -21.57
CA PHE A 219 -9.15 -30.12 -21.51
C PHE A 219 -9.20 -30.66 -20.08
N VAL A 220 -9.97 -30.01 -19.20
CA VAL A 220 -10.22 -30.57 -17.88
C VAL A 220 -11.20 -31.73 -18.06
N LEU A 221 -10.68 -32.95 -18.19
CA LEU A 221 -11.42 -34.18 -17.88
C LEU A 221 -11.59 -34.25 -16.36
N LEU A 222 -12.49 -33.43 -15.82
CA LEU A 222 -13.06 -33.66 -14.49
C LEU A 222 -14.58 -33.64 -14.68
N ARG A 223 -15.11 -34.85 -14.85
CA ARG A 223 -16.48 -35.18 -14.45
C ARG A 223 -16.56 -35.12 -12.93
#